data_AF-A0A948X004-F1
#
_entry.id   AF-A0A948X004-F1
#
_cell.length_a   1.000
_cell.length_b   1.000
_cell.length_c   1.000
_cell.angle_alpha   90.00
_cell.angle_beta   90.00
_cell.angle_gamma   90.00
#
_symmetry.space_group_name_H-M   'P 1'
#
loop_
_entity.id
_entity.type
_entity.pdbx_description
1 polymer ?
#
loop_
_entity_poly.entity_id
_entity_poly.type
_entity_poly.pdbx_seq_one_letter_code
_entity_poly.pdbx_strand_id
1 'polypeptide(L)'
;MAVKLVKGGNVSLTQLAPDTDEFNVVLGWRLRRELRLDAFCFMLAADGKVCSDQYAVYYAHLLSDDSAVWYLGTTSVSTTAVSLTAQGFRVGLSDISSDVTRLVFAVGIYDQQGSTEVYNFTQVAYCNVFVADTSSNQLVSFELSDTMPAYKAMILGELYRYKGQWKFRALGDGFNDGVSAMFATYGADLLITEVADIVREFGLTAPALAAVHKDSSSSVVDEDESANAASSNRRKSSVSHQAAPRPVLSPATSVDSVAHQDDRASLSAASTSKSPSSDHSLYGGLSIVYLFLRRLIVFCVFVLLLLSPIILIVWLV
;
A
#
# COMPACT_ATOMS: atom_id res chain seq x y z
N MET A 1 1.13 -19.86 -20.31
CA MET A 1 1.98 -18.76 -20.81
C MET A 1 1.43 -17.47 -20.23
N ALA A 2 2.25 -16.66 -19.58
CA ALA A 2 1.80 -15.43 -18.91
C ALA A 2 1.29 -14.39 -19.92
N VAL A 3 0.22 -13.68 -19.56
CA VAL A 3 -0.30 -12.55 -20.35
C VAL A 3 0.61 -11.33 -20.10
N LYS A 4 1.34 -10.88 -21.14
CA LYS A 4 2.13 -9.65 -21.08
C LYS A 4 1.25 -8.46 -21.43
N LEU A 5 1.07 -7.53 -20.50
CA LEU A 5 0.29 -6.32 -20.68
C LEU A 5 1.15 -5.16 -21.17
N VAL A 6 0.48 -4.19 -21.79
CA VAL A 6 1.01 -2.84 -22.04
C VAL A 6 0.33 -1.85 -21.10
N LYS A 7 0.87 -0.63 -20.95
CA LYS A 7 0.27 0.43 -20.14
C LYS A 7 -1.21 0.63 -20.49
N GLY A 8 -2.08 0.61 -19.48
CA GLY A 8 -3.55 0.68 -19.61
C GLY A 8 -4.25 -0.67 -19.88
N GLY A 9 -3.50 -1.71 -20.27
CA GLY A 9 -4.01 -3.05 -20.48
C GLY A 9 -4.52 -3.69 -19.19
N ASN A 10 -5.51 -4.59 -19.29
CA ASN A 10 -6.08 -5.28 -18.14
C ASN A 10 -6.55 -6.70 -18.48
N VAL A 11 -6.62 -7.55 -17.46
CA VAL A 11 -7.08 -8.95 -17.57
C VAL A 11 -7.79 -9.38 -16.29
N SER A 12 -8.74 -10.32 -16.40
CA SER A 12 -9.44 -10.89 -15.25
C SER A 12 -8.64 -12.04 -14.65
N LEU A 13 -8.27 -11.92 -13.37
CA LEU A 13 -7.55 -13.00 -12.66
C LEU A 13 -8.48 -14.19 -12.44
N THR A 14 -9.75 -13.94 -12.10
CA THR A 14 -10.77 -14.98 -11.95
C THR A 14 -10.97 -15.80 -13.23
N GLN A 15 -10.72 -15.22 -14.42
CA GLN A 15 -10.78 -15.97 -15.67
C GLN A 15 -9.48 -16.74 -15.97
N LEU A 16 -8.32 -16.17 -15.61
CA LEU A 16 -7.03 -16.83 -15.82
C LEU A 16 -6.79 -17.99 -14.84
N ALA A 17 -7.30 -17.88 -13.63
CA ALA A 17 -7.19 -18.88 -12.57
C ALA A 17 -8.50 -18.96 -11.75
N PRO A 18 -9.55 -19.63 -12.26
CA PRO A 18 -10.87 -19.68 -11.63
C PRO A 18 -10.90 -20.33 -10.25
N ASP A 19 -10.04 -21.31 -10.02
CA ASP A 19 -9.97 -22.09 -8.78
C ASP A 19 -8.93 -21.52 -7.80
N THR A 20 -8.43 -20.30 -8.05
CA THR A 20 -7.39 -19.65 -7.24
C THR A 20 -7.95 -18.39 -6.61
N ASP A 21 -7.94 -18.36 -5.27
CA ASP A 21 -8.29 -17.17 -4.50
C ASP A 21 -7.06 -16.36 -4.09
N GLU A 22 -5.87 -16.96 -4.17
CA GLU A 22 -4.64 -16.39 -3.66
C GLU A 22 -3.61 -16.14 -4.74
N PHE A 23 -3.06 -14.93 -4.76
CA PHE A 23 -2.07 -14.50 -5.75
C PHE A 23 -0.87 -13.84 -5.08
N ASN A 24 0.29 -14.03 -5.70
CA ASN A 24 1.50 -13.29 -5.38
C ASN A 24 1.69 -12.18 -6.42
N VAL A 25 1.67 -10.93 -5.96
CA VAL A 25 2.01 -9.76 -6.77
C VAL A 25 3.45 -9.37 -6.44
N VAL A 26 4.33 -9.45 -7.42
CA VAL A 26 5.77 -9.24 -7.23
C VAL A 26 6.24 -8.09 -8.11
N LEU A 27 6.92 -7.13 -7.48
CA LEU A 27 7.52 -5.98 -8.14
C LEU A 27 9.03 -6.20 -8.19
N GLY A 28 9.60 -6.22 -9.39
CA GLY A 28 11.01 -6.46 -9.63
C GLY A 28 11.70 -5.23 -10.19
N TRP A 29 12.95 -5.02 -9.84
CA TRP A 29 13.77 -3.95 -10.40
C TRP A 29 15.25 -4.32 -10.49
N ARG A 30 15.95 -3.60 -11.36
CA ARG A 30 17.41 -3.57 -11.44
C ARG A 30 17.87 -2.12 -11.46
N LEU A 31 18.86 -1.81 -10.66
CA LEU A 31 19.37 -0.45 -10.53
C LEU A 31 20.62 -0.26 -11.37
N ARG A 32 20.84 0.95 -11.90
CA ARG A 32 22.13 1.31 -12.53
C ARG A 32 23.19 1.70 -11.49
N ARG A 33 22.76 2.01 -10.27
CA ARG A 33 23.59 2.42 -9.13
C ARG A 33 22.89 2.05 -7.82
N GLU A 34 23.60 2.11 -6.70
CA GLU A 34 23.00 1.83 -5.40
C GLU A 34 21.97 2.89 -5.03
N LEU A 35 20.70 2.47 -4.92
CA LEU A 35 19.55 3.26 -4.51
C LEU A 35 18.69 2.41 -3.58
N ARG A 36 17.99 3.06 -2.66
CA ARG A 36 16.98 2.38 -1.85
C ARG A 36 15.63 2.49 -2.54
N LEU A 37 15.09 1.35 -2.95
CA LEU A 37 13.73 1.20 -3.45
C LEU A 37 12.94 0.28 -2.51
N ASP A 38 11.71 0.66 -2.20
CA ASP A 38 10.76 -0.20 -1.50
C ASP A 38 9.44 -0.27 -2.27
N ALA A 39 8.77 -1.42 -2.18
CA ALA A 39 7.45 -1.65 -2.75
C ALA A 39 6.36 -1.41 -1.70
N PHE A 40 5.20 -0.95 -2.17
CA PHE A 40 4.03 -0.62 -1.36
C PHE A 40 2.78 -1.21 -2.00
N CYS A 41 1.84 -1.63 -1.16
CA CYS A 41 0.48 -1.97 -1.55
C CYS A 41 -0.50 -1.09 -0.76
N PHE A 42 -1.35 -0.33 -1.47
CA PHE A 42 -2.41 0.46 -0.86
C PHE A 42 -3.77 -0.18 -1.16
N MET A 43 -4.53 -0.52 -0.12
CA MET A 43 -5.88 -1.06 -0.25
C MET A 43 -6.88 0.08 -0.11
N LEU A 44 -7.52 0.44 -1.22
CA LEU A 44 -8.29 1.66 -1.37
C LEU A 44 -9.79 1.39 -1.39
N ALA A 45 -10.53 2.21 -0.64
CA ALA A 45 -11.97 2.31 -0.71
C ALA A 45 -12.44 3.01 -1.99
N ALA A 46 -13.76 3.16 -2.13
CA ALA A 46 -14.38 3.74 -3.32
C ALA A 46 -13.98 5.21 -3.57
N ASP A 47 -13.63 5.95 -2.52
CA ASP A 47 -13.15 7.33 -2.59
C ASP A 47 -11.67 7.44 -3.04
N GLY A 48 -10.99 6.30 -3.20
CA GLY A 48 -9.60 6.23 -3.61
C GLY A 48 -8.60 6.42 -2.46
N LYS A 49 -9.04 6.32 -1.20
CA LYS A 49 -8.18 6.39 -0.02
C LYS A 49 -8.16 5.08 0.76
N VAL A 50 -7.15 4.90 1.59
CA VAL A 50 -7.12 3.79 2.57
C VAL A 50 -8.15 4.04 3.67
N CYS A 51 -8.76 2.97 4.21
CA CYS A 51 -9.70 3.09 5.33
C CYS A 51 -8.99 3.39 6.67
N SER A 52 -7.73 2.98 6.79
CA SER A 52 -6.83 3.20 7.91
C SER A 52 -5.39 3.08 7.40
N ASP A 53 -4.40 3.57 8.16
CA ASP A 53 -2.98 3.42 7.79
C ASP A 53 -2.57 1.95 7.64
N GLN A 54 -3.29 1.05 8.31
CA GLN A 54 -3.05 -0.39 8.24
C GLN A 54 -3.41 -1.01 6.87
N TYR A 55 -4.17 -0.28 6.06
CA TYR A 55 -4.43 -0.67 4.67
C TYR A 55 -3.32 -0.22 3.70
N ALA A 56 -2.24 0.40 4.20
CA ALA A 56 -0.97 0.54 3.51
C ALA A 56 0.00 -0.56 3.99
N VAL A 57 0.27 -1.53 3.12
CA VAL A 57 1.13 -2.70 3.41
C VAL A 57 2.49 -2.53 2.74
N TYR A 58 3.56 -2.65 3.53
CA TYR A 58 4.95 -2.50 3.10
C TYR A 58 5.91 -3.03 4.19
N TYR A 59 7.22 -2.85 4.04
CA TYR A 59 8.22 -3.41 4.97
C TYR A 59 8.04 -3.04 6.45
N ALA A 60 7.42 -1.88 6.76
CA ALA A 60 7.16 -1.46 8.14
C ALA A 60 5.77 -1.87 8.64
N HIS A 61 4.87 -2.27 7.73
CA HIS A 61 3.54 -2.73 8.06
C HIS A 61 3.17 -3.95 7.21
N LEU A 62 3.38 -5.14 7.77
CA LEU A 62 3.51 -6.37 7.01
C LEU A 62 2.18 -7.03 6.61
N LEU A 63 1.08 -6.69 7.29
CA LEU A 63 -0.20 -7.37 7.14
C LEU A 63 -1.34 -6.36 7.20
N SER A 64 -2.30 -6.42 6.27
CA SER A 64 -3.49 -5.58 6.32
C SER A 64 -4.41 -5.93 7.50
N ASP A 65 -5.25 -4.98 7.93
CA ASP A 65 -6.22 -5.19 9.02
C ASP A 65 -7.20 -6.35 8.75
N ASP A 66 -7.58 -6.56 7.49
CA ASP A 66 -8.43 -7.68 7.08
C ASP A 66 -7.65 -8.99 6.84
N SER A 67 -6.34 -9.00 7.10
CA SER A 67 -5.43 -10.13 6.86
C SER A 67 -5.35 -10.61 5.39
N ALA A 68 -5.91 -9.85 4.45
CA ALA A 68 -5.98 -10.24 3.05
C ALA A 68 -4.69 -10.00 2.27
N VAL A 69 -3.87 -9.03 2.69
CA VAL A 69 -2.62 -8.67 2.02
C VAL A 69 -1.44 -8.79 2.97
N TRP A 70 -0.42 -9.55 2.56
CA TRP A 70 0.78 -9.81 3.33
C TRP A 70 2.05 -9.46 2.55
N TYR A 71 2.95 -8.68 3.13
CA TYR A 71 4.26 -8.37 2.57
C TYR A 71 5.23 -9.55 2.71
N LEU A 72 5.73 -10.06 1.57
CA LEU A 72 6.55 -11.27 1.51
C LEU A 72 8.05 -11.03 1.71
N GLY A 73 8.47 -9.77 1.87
CA GLY A 73 9.88 -9.43 1.99
C GLY A 73 10.58 -9.21 0.66
N THR A 74 11.90 -9.10 0.74
CA THR A 74 12.78 -8.91 -0.41
C THR A 74 13.42 -10.24 -0.81
N THR A 75 13.45 -10.53 -2.10
CA THR A 75 14.13 -11.70 -2.67
C THR A 75 14.90 -11.31 -3.93
N SER A 76 15.85 -12.14 -4.34
CA SER A 76 16.54 -12.01 -5.61
C SER A 76 15.89 -12.95 -6.62
N VAL A 77 15.29 -12.39 -7.66
CA VAL A 77 14.71 -13.17 -8.77
C VAL A 77 15.73 -13.22 -9.88
N SER A 78 16.26 -14.42 -10.14
CA SER A 78 17.15 -14.66 -11.28
C SER A 78 16.32 -15.11 -12.48
N THR A 79 16.29 -14.29 -13.53
CA THR A 79 15.93 -14.77 -14.87
C THR A 79 17.21 -15.22 -15.58
N THR A 80 17.12 -16.03 -16.64
CA THR A 80 18.27 -16.65 -17.34
C THR A 80 19.32 -15.65 -17.85
N ALA A 81 19.03 -14.34 -17.87
CA ALA A 81 19.94 -13.29 -18.33
C ALA A 81 20.20 -12.17 -17.30
N VAL A 82 19.36 -12.01 -16.27
CA VAL A 82 19.40 -10.84 -15.37
C VAL A 82 18.91 -11.20 -13.96
N SER A 83 19.67 -10.79 -12.94
CA SER A 83 19.23 -10.79 -11.54
C SER A 83 18.47 -9.50 -11.22
N LEU A 84 17.29 -9.64 -10.64
CA LEU A 84 16.44 -8.55 -10.17
C LEU A 84 16.32 -8.63 -8.65
N THR A 85 16.35 -7.49 -7.99
CA THR A 85 15.78 -7.37 -6.64
C THR A 85 14.28 -7.33 -6.79
N ALA A 86 13.55 -8.11 -6.00
CA ALA A 86 12.10 -8.13 -6.03
C ALA A 86 11.52 -8.07 -4.62
N GLN A 87 10.37 -7.42 -4.50
CA GLN A 87 9.54 -7.43 -3.30
C GLN A 87 8.13 -7.86 -3.67
N GLY A 88 7.50 -8.66 -2.82
CA GLY A 88 6.24 -9.32 -3.12
C GLY A 88 5.15 -9.08 -2.08
N PHE A 89 3.91 -9.28 -2.52
CA PHE A 89 2.71 -9.27 -1.69
C PHE A 89 1.89 -10.52 -2.00
N ARG A 90 1.51 -11.27 -0.97
CA ARG A 90 0.47 -12.29 -1.04
C ARG A 90 -0.87 -11.62 -0.87
N VAL A 91 -1.84 -11.96 -1.72
CA VAL A 91 -3.18 -11.37 -1.74
C VAL A 91 -4.21 -12.51 -1.77
N GLY A 92 -5.00 -12.64 -0.71
CA GLY A 92 -6.18 -13.51 -0.66
C GLY A 92 -7.43 -12.72 -1.05
N LEU A 93 -8.04 -13.02 -2.20
CA LEU A 93 -9.10 -12.21 -2.79
C LEU A 93 -10.42 -12.27 -2.03
N SER A 94 -10.70 -13.38 -1.35
CA SER A 94 -11.91 -13.60 -0.55
C SER A 94 -11.85 -12.93 0.83
N ASP A 95 -10.64 -12.74 1.37
CA ASP A 95 -10.41 -12.08 2.66
C ASP A 95 -10.51 -10.55 2.56
N ILE A 96 -10.40 -9.99 1.35
CA ILE A 96 -10.46 -8.52 1.15
C ILE A 96 -11.83 -7.98 1.56
N SER A 97 -11.81 -7.05 2.52
CA SER A 97 -12.99 -6.34 3.01
C SER A 97 -13.90 -5.84 1.87
N SER A 98 -15.21 -5.81 2.09
CA SER A 98 -16.18 -5.28 1.13
C SER A 98 -15.95 -3.80 0.82
N ASP A 99 -15.37 -3.06 1.77
CA ASP A 99 -15.13 -1.62 1.64
C ASP A 99 -13.96 -1.31 0.69
N VAL A 100 -13.04 -2.27 0.53
CA VAL A 100 -11.91 -2.17 -0.39
C VAL A 100 -12.36 -2.49 -1.81
N THR A 101 -12.09 -1.54 -2.71
CA THR A 101 -12.46 -1.65 -4.13
C THR A 101 -11.27 -1.93 -5.03
N ARG A 102 -10.07 -1.51 -4.60
CA ARG A 102 -8.83 -1.57 -5.40
C ARG A 102 -7.61 -1.77 -4.51
N LEU A 103 -6.61 -2.48 -5.02
CA LEU A 103 -5.28 -2.60 -4.44
C LEU A 103 -4.28 -2.00 -5.41
N VAL A 104 -3.51 -1.00 -4.99
CA VAL A 104 -2.53 -0.30 -5.83
C VAL A 104 -1.12 -0.72 -5.44
N PHE A 105 -0.35 -1.18 -6.42
CA PHE A 105 1.03 -1.65 -6.22
C PHE A 105 2.01 -0.63 -6.79
N ALA A 106 2.88 -0.14 -5.93
CA ALA A 106 3.81 0.94 -6.26
C ALA A 106 5.23 0.66 -5.76
N VAL A 107 6.20 1.37 -6.33
CA VAL A 107 7.60 1.37 -5.92
C VAL A 107 8.04 2.82 -5.69
N GLY A 108 8.77 3.06 -4.61
CA GLY A 108 9.27 4.37 -4.23
C GLY A 108 10.78 4.39 -4.04
N ILE A 109 11.43 5.46 -4.49
CA ILE A 109 12.85 5.74 -4.25
C ILE A 109 12.95 6.71 -3.07
N TYR A 110 13.87 6.43 -2.14
CA TYR A 110 14.17 7.32 -1.04
C TYR A 110 15.35 8.22 -1.36
N ASP A 111 15.25 9.49 -0.96
CA ASP A 111 16.38 10.39 -0.97
C ASP A 111 17.41 9.97 0.08
N GLN A 112 18.69 10.14 -0.22
CA GLN A 112 19.76 9.94 0.76
C GLN A 112 20.02 11.22 1.55
N GLN A 113 19.95 11.14 2.88
CA GLN A 113 20.21 12.28 3.75
C GLN A 113 21.60 12.85 3.51
N GLY A 114 21.68 14.17 3.36
CA GLY A 114 22.95 14.88 3.12
C GLY A 114 23.47 14.84 1.68
N SER A 115 22.76 14.18 0.76
CA SER A 115 23.08 14.19 -0.66
C SER A 115 22.43 15.36 -1.39
N THR A 116 23.16 16.01 -2.30
CA THR A 116 22.61 17.00 -3.25
C THR A 116 22.12 16.34 -4.55
N GLU A 117 22.27 15.02 -4.67
CA GLU A 117 21.87 14.27 -5.84
C GLU A 117 20.35 14.11 -5.90
N VAL A 118 19.78 14.17 -7.11
CA VAL A 118 18.37 13.86 -7.34
C VAL A 118 18.22 12.37 -7.65
N TYR A 119 17.54 11.65 -6.77
CA TYR A 119 17.26 10.23 -6.95
C TYR A 119 15.90 10.04 -7.64
N ASN A 120 15.86 9.34 -8.77
CA ASN A 120 14.64 9.12 -9.54
C ASN A 120 14.73 7.90 -10.48
N PHE A 121 13.62 7.56 -11.11
CA PHE A 121 13.48 6.35 -11.94
C PHE A 121 14.34 6.35 -13.21
N THR A 122 14.93 7.47 -13.66
CA THR A 122 15.92 7.46 -14.75
C THR A 122 17.18 6.64 -14.41
N GLN A 123 17.43 6.42 -13.12
CA GLN A 123 18.54 5.64 -12.60
C GLN A 123 18.20 4.14 -12.44
N VAL A 124 16.95 3.76 -12.72
CA VAL A 124 16.46 2.37 -12.67
C VAL A 124 16.61 1.75 -14.06
N ALA A 125 17.38 0.66 -14.15
CA ALA A 125 17.70 -0.03 -15.40
C ALA A 125 16.53 -0.86 -15.94
N TYR A 126 15.72 -1.41 -15.03
CA TYR A 126 14.60 -2.28 -15.33
C TYR A 126 13.61 -2.23 -14.18
N CYS A 127 12.31 -2.24 -14.46
CA CYS A 127 11.29 -2.38 -13.44
C CYS A 127 10.03 -3.04 -14.02
N ASN A 128 9.47 -4.02 -13.30
CA ASN A 128 8.29 -4.76 -13.70
C ASN A 128 7.39 -5.09 -12.51
N VAL A 129 6.17 -5.50 -12.82
CA VAL A 129 5.25 -6.17 -11.90
C VAL A 129 4.73 -7.44 -12.57
N PHE A 130 4.59 -8.50 -11.80
CA PHE A 130 3.92 -9.70 -12.25
C PHE A 130 3.01 -10.27 -11.18
N VAL A 131 2.00 -11.03 -11.63
CA VAL A 131 1.06 -11.75 -10.78
C VAL A 131 1.27 -13.24 -11.04
N ALA A 132 1.46 -14.01 -9.97
CA ALA A 132 1.57 -15.46 -10.00
C ALA A 132 0.55 -16.11 -9.08
N ASP A 133 0.17 -17.36 -9.39
CA ASP A 133 -0.60 -18.19 -8.47
C ASP A 133 0.28 -18.77 -7.34
N THR A 134 -0.34 -19.53 -6.44
CA THR A 134 0.33 -20.22 -5.32
C THR A 134 1.33 -21.29 -5.77
N SER A 135 1.22 -21.78 -7.01
CA SER A 135 2.17 -22.72 -7.63
C SER A 135 3.34 -22.01 -8.32
N SER A 136 3.49 -20.69 -8.11
CA SER A 136 4.51 -19.84 -8.74
C SER A 136 4.41 -19.76 -10.26
N ASN A 137 3.25 -20.11 -10.84
CA ASN A 137 3.02 -19.95 -12.26
C ASN A 137 2.60 -18.50 -12.54
N GLN A 138 3.41 -17.80 -13.34
CA GLN A 138 3.18 -16.42 -13.70
C GLN A 138 1.99 -16.30 -14.66
N LEU A 139 0.96 -15.57 -14.23
CA LEU A 139 -0.28 -15.37 -14.98
C LEU A 139 -0.25 -14.08 -15.79
N VAL A 140 0.29 -13.00 -15.19
CA VAL A 140 0.31 -11.66 -15.77
C VAL A 140 1.67 -11.03 -15.57
N SER A 141 2.16 -10.28 -16.55
CA SER A 141 3.29 -9.39 -16.35
C SER A 141 3.11 -8.06 -17.06
N PHE A 142 3.64 -7.02 -16.45
CA PHE A 142 3.78 -5.71 -17.03
C PHE A 142 5.20 -5.20 -16.75
N GLU A 143 5.83 -4.68 -17.79
CA GLU A 143 7.18 -4.15 -17.76
C GLU A 143 7.10 -2.68 -18.15
N LEU A 144 7.78 -1.82 -17.40
CA LEU A 144 7.92 -0.42 -17.77
C LEU A 144 8.79 -0.27 -19.01
N SER A 145 8.59 0.81 -19.75
CA SER A 145 9.40 1.11 -20.94
C SER A 145 10.89 1.21 -20.61
N ASP A 146 11.73 0.91 -21.60
CA ASP A 146 13.20 1.02 -21.49
C ASP A 146 13.66 2.41 -21.06
N THR A 147 12.89 3.44 -21.41
CA THR A 147 13.10 4.82 -20.98
C THR A 147 12.16 5.13 -19.81
N MET A 148 12.74 5.21 -18.61
CA MET A 148 12.00 5.51 -17.38
C MET A 148 11.82 7.04 -17.23
N PRO A 149 10.63 7.51 -16.82
CA PRO A 149 10.41 8.92 -16.50
C PRO A 149 11.15 9.36 -15.22
N ALA A 150 11.34 10.67 -15.04
CA ALA A 150 12.00 11.26 -13.88
C ALA A 150 11.13 11.32 -12.61
N TYR A 151 10.28 10.32 -12.39
CA TYR A 151 9.49 10.19 -11.17
C TYR A 151 10.34 9.68 -10.01
N LYS A 152 9.92 9.97 -8.78
CA LYS A 152 10.51 9.44 -7.54
C LYS A 152 9.72 8.27 -6.96
N ALA A 153 8.44 8.14 -7.28
CA ALA A 153 7.63 6.97 -7.00
C ALA A 153 6.77 6.62 -8.22
N MET A 154 6.48 5.33 -8.43
CA MET A 154 5.68 4.86 -9.56
C MET A 154 4.70 3.76 -9.17
N ILE A 155 3.49 3.86 -9.72
CA ILE A 155 2.45 2.83 -9.64
C ILE A 155 2.63 1.91 -10.83
N LEU A 156 2.89 0.63 -10.58
CA LEU A 156 3.09 -0.36 -11.65
C LEU A 156 1.76 -0.93 -12.15
N GLY A 157 0.85 -1.20 -11.22
CA GLY A 157 -0.45 -1.72 -11.54
C GLY A 157 -1.38 -1.76 -10.34
N GLU A 158 -2.58 -2.23 -10.59
CA GLU A 158 -3.61 -2.35 -9.57
C GLU A 158 -4.45 -3.61 -9.79
N LEU A 159 -4.97 -4.16 -8.69
CA LEU A 159 -6.11 -5.05 -8.70
C LEU A 159 -7.37 -4.23 -8.43
N TYR A 160 -8.45 -4.49 -9.17
CA TYR A 160 -9.72 -3.80 -8.96
C TYR A 160 -10.90 -4.73 -9.15
N ARG A 161 -11.95 -4.51 -8.35
CA ARG A 161 -13.24 -5.19 -8.52
C ARG A 161 -13.99 -4.59 -9.71
N TYR A 162 -14.43 -5.44 -10.62
CA TYR A 162 -15.28 -5.08 -11.75
C TYR A 162 -16.32 -6.17 -12.00
N LYS A 163 -17.60 -5.82 -11.85
CA LYS A 163 -18.74 -6.76 -12.01
C LYS A 163 -18.57 -8.07 -11.23
N GLY A 164 -18.11 -7.97 -9.97
CA GLY A 164 -17.89 -9.13 -9.09
C GLY A 164 -16.64 -9.96 -9.39
N GLN A 165 -15.77 -9.50 -10.31
CA GLN A 165 -14.50 -10.15 -10.59
C GLN A 165 -13.31 -9.26 -10.25
N TRP A 166 -12.21 -9.88 -9.85
CA TRP A 166 -10.94 -9.17 -9.67
C TRP A 166 -10.15 -9.15 -10.97
N LYS A 167 -9.72 -7.95 -11.36
CA LYS A 167 -8.96 -7.70 -12.57
C LYS A 167 -7.65 -7.01 -12.23
N PHE A 168 -6.59 -7.37 -12.95
CA PHE A 168 -5.33 -6.64 -12.91
C PHE A 168 -5.28 -5.62 -14.05
N ARG A 169 -4.81 -4.40 -13.77
CA ARG A 169 -4.56 -3.35 -14.76
C ARG A 169 -3.13 -2.83 -14.62
N ALA A 170 -2.44 -2.73 -15.75
CA ALA A 170 -1.14 -2.08 -15.85
C ALA A 170 -1.30 -0.56 -15.91
N LEU A 171 -0.57 0.18 -15.08
CA LEU A 171 -0.66 1.65 -14.99
C LEU A 171 0.62 2.33 -15.46
N GLY A 172 1.72 2.19 -14.73
CA GLY A 172 2.97 2.90 -15.06
C GLY A 172 2.82 4.43 -14.95
N ASP A 173 2.08 4.90 -13.96
CA ASP A 173 1.96 6.32 -13.59
C ASP A 173 2.91 6.64 -12.43
N GLY A 174 3.24 7.90 -12.18
CA GLY A 174 4.20 8.22 -11.13
C GLY A 174 4.08 9.61 -10.52
N PHE A 175 4.86 9.81 -9.46
CA PHE A 175 4.88 10.97 -8.61
C PHE A 175 6.27 11.63 -8.65
N ASN A 176 6.32 12.91 -9.01
CA ASN A 176 7.55 13.71 -8.96
C ASN A 176 7.99 13.95 -7.51
N ASP A 177 7.03 14.20 -6.62
CA ASP A 177 7.27 14.50 -5.21
C ASP A 177 7.51 13.25 -4.32
N GLY A 178 7.58 12.08 -4.95
CA GLY A 178 8.04 10.84 -4.32
C GLY A 178 7.04 10.17 -3.38
N VAL A 179 7.58 9.38 -2.46
CA VAL A 179 6.81 8.48 -1.59
C VAL A 179 5.85 9.24 -0.70
N SER A 180 6.27 10.38 -0.12
CA SER A 180 5.42 11.18 0.76
C SER A 180 4.17 11.69 0.04
N ALA A 181 4.29 12.17 -1.20
CA ALA A 181 3.14 12.62 -1.98
C ALA A 181 2.22 11.46 -2.38
N MET A 182 2.79 10.29 -2.67
CA MET A 182 2.02 9.07 -2.94
C MET A 182 1.18 8.66 -1.72
N PHE A 183 1.78 8.64 -0.53
CA PHE A 183 1.08 8.34 0.72
C PHE A 183 -0.03 9.37 1.02
N ALA A 184 0.27 10.66 0.88
CA ALA A 184 -0.72 11.72 1.05
C ALA A 184 -1.88 11.62 0.06
N THR A 185 -1.60 11.22 -1.20
CA THR A 185 -2.63 11.01 -2.23
C THR A 185 -3.61 9.91 -1.83
N TYR A 186 -3.11 8.83 -1.25
CA TYR A 186 -3.92 7.70 -0.80
C TYR A 186 -4.43 7.83 0.64
N GLY A 187 -4.15 8.95 1.32
CA GLY A 187 -4.63 9.22 2.67
C GLY A 187 -4.03 8.32 3.74
N ALA A 188 -2.78 7.88 3.56
CA ALA A 188 -2.02 7.08 4.52
C ALA A 188 -0.84 7.89 5.08
N ASP A 189 -0.48 7.65 6.34
CA ASP A 189 0.73 8.20 6.94
C ASP A 189 1.93 7.29 6.70
N LEU A 190 3.00 7.84 6.12
CA LEU A 190 4.26 7.12 5.96
C LEU A 190 4.97 7.07 7.32
N LEU A 191 5.07 5.89 7.91
CA LEU A 191 5.96 5.68 9.07
C LEU A 191 7.41 5.73 8.59
N ILE A 192 8.09 6.86 8.84
CA ILE A 192 9.46 7.09 8.37
C ILE A 192 10.50 6.61 9.41
N THR A 193 11.30 5.65 8.96
CA THR A 193 12.69 5.25 9.29
C THR A 193 13.08 4.87 10.73
N GLU A 194 12.82 5.60 11.82
CA GLU A 194 13.44 5.21 13.12
C GLU A 194 12.88 3.91 13.74
N VAL A 195 11.62 3.57 13.48
CA VAL A 195 11.00 2.33 13.96
C VAL A 195 11.20 1.18 12.96
N ALA A 196 11.28 1.51 11.68
CA ALA A 196 11.30 0.51 10.61
C ALA A 196 12.69 -0.10 10.39
N ASP A 197 13.76 0.65 10.68
CA ASP A 197 15.14 0.12 10.72
C ASP A 197 15.32 -0.86 11.89
N ILE A 198 14.64 -0.62 13.04
CA ILE A 198 14.61 -1.56 14.18
C ILE A 198 13.90 -2.87 13.79
N VAL A 199 12.72 -2.80 13.17
CA VAL A 199 12.00 -4.02 12.70
C VAL A 199 12.86 -4.83 11.72
N ARG A 200 13.63 -4.15 10.87
CA ARG A 200 14.56 -4.77 9.92
C ARG A 200 15.79 -5.38 10.60
N GLU A 201 16.39 -4.69 11.58
CA GLU A 201 17.57 -5.16 12.32
C GLU A 201 17.27 -6.38 13.20
N PHE A 202 16.08 -6.42 13.80
CA PHE A 202 15.65 -7.55 14.65
C PHE A 202 14.99 -8.70 13.89
N GLY A 203 14.88 -8.63 12.56
CA GLY A 203 14.45 -9.75 11.72
C GLY A 203 13.07 -10.32 12.09
N LEU A 204 12.16 -9.48 12.57
CA LEU A 204 10.84 -9.92 13.00
C LEU A 204 10.04 -10.40 11.78
N THR A 205 9.90 -11.72 11.67
CA THR A 205 8.97 -12.34 10.73
C THR A 205 7.57 -12.34 11.36
N ALA A 206 6.54 -12.09 10.54
CA ALA A 206 5.19 -11.86 11.04
C ALA A 206 4.47 -13.01 11.79
N PRO A 207 4.93 -14.30 11.80
CA PRO A 207 4.40 -15.27 12.77
C PRO A 207 4.59 -14.85 14.24
N ALA A 208 5.63 -14.06 14.54
CA ALA A 208 5.92 -13.62 15.90
C ALA A 208 5.04 -12.45 16.37
N LEU A 209 4.62 -11.55 15.47
CA LEU A 209 3.74 -10.42 15.81
C LEU A 209 2.27 -10.85 15.96
N ALA A 210 1.81 -11.80 15.13
CA ALA A 210 0.44 -12.32 15.20
C ALA A 210 0.17 -13.12 16.49
N ALA A 211 1.20 -13.72 17.08
CA ALA A 211 1.09 -14.45 18.35
C ALA A 211 0.86 -13.51 19.55
N VAL A 212 1.44 -12.29 19.53
CA VAL A 212 1.33 -11.32 20.63
C VAL A 212 -0.08 -10.71 20.73
N HIS A 213 -0.78 -10.55 19.60
CA HIS A 213 -2.14 -9.99 19.61
C HIS A 213 -3.22 -10.98 20.06
N LYS A 214 -2.95 -12.30 20.07
CA LYS A 214 -3.95 -13.32 20.41
C LYS A 214 -4.11 -13.57 21.92
N ASP A 215 -3.08 -13.23 22.72
CA ASP A 215 -3.10 -13.41 24.18
C ASP A 215 -3.75 -12.25 24.95
N SER A 216 -4.12 -11.15 24.27
CA SER A 216 -4.69 -9.96 24.91
C SER A 216 -6.23 -9.94 24.93
N SER A 217 -6.90 -10.93 24.33
CA SER A 217 -8.36 -10.95 24.15
C SER A 217 -8.99 -12.28 24.55
N SER A 218 -8.73 -12.75 25.78
CA SER A 218 -9.49 -13.85 26.38
C SER A 218 -9.47 -13.81 27.92
N SER A 219 -10.25 -12.92 28.52
CA SER A 219 -10.84 -13.17 29.85
C SER A 219 -11.98 -12.21 30.15
N VAL A 220 -13.17 -12.53 29.65
CA VAL A 220 -14.40 -12.25 30.39
C VAL A 220 -15.22 -13.54 30.34
N VAL A 221 -15.26 -14.19 31.49
CA VAL A 221 -16.16 -15.30 31.81
C VAL A 221 -17.46 -14.65 32.25
N ASP A 222 -18.59 -15.06 31.66
CA ASP A 222 -19.87 -15.06 32.36
C ASP A 222 -20.69 -16.25 31.82
N GLU A 223 -21.08 -17.11 32.77
CA GLU A 223 -21.90 -18.30 32.61
C GLU A 223 -23.41 -17.95 32.66
N ASP A 224 -24.19 -18.82 32.03
CA ASP A 224 -25.61 -19.15 32.22
C ASP A 224 -26.72 -18.12 31.91
N GLU A 225 -27.65 -18.47 30.99
CA GLU A 225 -28.87 -19.22 31.37
C GLU A 225 -29.78 -19.57 30.15
N SER A 226 -29.93 -20.88 29.94
CA SER A 226 -31.07 -21.70 29.45
C SER A 226 -32.37 -21.12 28.82
N ALA A 227 -32.76 -21.82 27.71
CA ALA A 227 -34.11 -22.13 27.18
C ALA A 227 -34.85 -21.03 26.36
N ASN A 228 -35.47 -21.29 25.21
CA ASN A 228 -36.37 -22.40 24.87
C ASN A 228 -36.80 -22.38 23.36
N ALA A 229 -37.18 -23.56 22.86
CA ALA A 229 -38.21 -23.87 21.84
C ALA A 229 -38.14 -23.36 20.37
N ALA A 230 -37.84 -24.35 19.51
CA ALA A 230 -38.77 -24.92 18.51
C ALA A 230 -39.07 -24.21 17.17
N SER A 231 -38.64 -24.93 16.11
CA SER A 231 -39.44 -25.32 14.92
C SER A 231 -39.82 -24.25 13.89
N SER A 232 -39.28 -24.35 12.67
CA SER A 232 -39.98 -25.02 11.54
C SER A 232 -39.47 -24.57 10.17
N ASN A 233 -39.28 -25.57 9.31
CA ASN A 233 -39.12 -25.48 7.85
C ASN A 233 -40.18 -24.57 7.18
N ARG A 234 -39.87 -24.00 6.00
CA ARG A 234 -40.47 -24.38 4.69
C ARG A 234 -40.29 -23.33 3.56
N ARG A 235 -39.59 -23.79 2.51
CA ARG A 235 -39.80 -23.64 1.04
C ARG A 235 -40.29 -22.32 0.39
N LYS A 236 -39.51 -21.92 -0.64
CA LYS A 236 -39.80 -21.65 -2.07
C LYS A 236 -41.02 -20.81 -2.47
N SER A 237 -40.77 -19.81 -3.34
CA SER A 237 -41.27 -19.66 -4.74
C SER A 237 -41.36 -18.16 -5.11
N SER A 238 -40.51 -17.64 -6.01
CA SER A 238 -40.81 -17.33 -7.43
C SER A 238 -42.01 -16.43 -7.69
N VAL A 239 -41.82 -15.29 -8.38
CA VAL A 239 -42.37 -14.95 -9.71
C VAL A 239 -42.21 -13.43 -10.00
N SER A 240 -41.95 -13.17 -11.28
CA SER A 240 -41.72 -11.97 -12.09
C SER A 240 -42.80 -10.89 -12.14
N HIS A 241 -42.40 -9.65 -12.48
CA HIS A 241 -42.93 -8.74 -13.54
C HIS A 241 -42.01 -7.49 -13.57
N GLN A 242 -41.23 -7.18 -14.62
CA GLN A 242 -41.54 -6.68 -15.97
C GLN A 242 -41.95 -5.19 -16.06
N ALA A 243 -41.22 -4.48 -16.94
CA ALA A 243 -41.58 -3.30 -17.74
C ALA A 243 -41.03 -1.90 -17.33
N ALA A 244 -40.26 -1.35 -18.28
CA ALA A 244 -39.83 0.05 -18.43
C ALA A 244 -40.99 0.97 -18.84
N PRO A 245 -40.74 2.30 -18.88
CA PRO A 245 -40.70 2.96 -20.19
C PRO A 245 -39.67 4.10 -20.35
N ARG A 246 -39.10 4.20 -21.55
CA ARG A 246 -38.78 5.44 -22.31
C ARG A 246 -39.72 5.43 -23.54
N PRO A 247 -39.89 6.47 -24.39
CA PRO A 247 -39.02 7.63 -24.67
C PRO A 247 -39.74 8.98 -24.97
N VAL A 248 -39.03 10.11 -25.08
CA VAL A 248 -39.32 11.21 -26.04
C VAL A 248 -38.01 11.95 -26.43
N LEU A 249 -37.99 12.42 -27.68
CA LEU A 249 -36.91 12.95 -28.53
C LEU A 249 -36.47 14.42 -28.31
N SER A 250 -35.29 14.73 -28.89
CA SER A 250 -34.52 15.98 -29.14
C SER A 250 -35.26 17.07 -29.99
N PRO A 251 -34.69 18.21 -30.52
CA PRO A 251 -33.28 18.49 -30.94
C PRO A 251 -32.71 19.95 -30.85
N ALA A 252 -31.43 20.09 -31.30
CA ALA A 252 -30.73 21.23 -31.96
C ALA A 252 -30.55 22.58 -31.21
N THR A 253 -29.39 23.25 -31.23
CA THR A 253 -28.81 23.94 -32.41
C THR A 253 -27.36 24.39 -32.13
N SER A 254 -26.61 24.53 -33.22
CA SER A 254 -25.19 24.86 -33.40
C SER A 254 -24.92 26.36 -33.69
N VAL A 255 -23.62 26.72 -33.78
CA VAL A 255 -22.98 27.71 -34.69
C VAL A 255 -22.57 29.10 -34.11
N ASP A 256 -21.24 29.36 -34.22
CA ASP A 256 -20.50 30.63 -34.53
C ASP A 256 -20.48 31.82 -33.53
N SER A 257 -19.49 32.71 -33.46
CA SER A 257 -18.26 32.98 -34.24
C SER A 257 -17.37 34.04 -33.54
N VAL A 258 -16.07 34.01 -33.86
CA VAL A 258 -15.15 35.14 -34.20
C VAL A 258 -14.68 36.19 -33.15
N ALA A 259 -13.35 36.14 -32.94
CA ALA A 259 -12.28 37.16 -32.84
C ALA A 259 -12.55 38.68 -32.64
N HIS A 260 -11.74 39.29 -31.75
CA HIS A 260 -10.68 40.29 -32.02
C HIS A 260 -9.98 40.63 -30.67
N GLN A 261 -8.66 40.48 -30.48
CA GLN A 261 -7.49 41.17 -31.05
C GLN A 261 -7.08 42.43 -30.25
N ASP A 262 -5.83 42.37 -29.75
CA ASP A 262 -4.89 43.43 -29.35
C ASP A 262 -5.21 44.38 -28.20
N ASP A 263 -4.37 44.38 -27.15
CA ASP A 263 -3.41 45.49 -27.04
C ASP A 263 -2.19 45.22 -26.13
N ARG A 264 -1.13 45.92 -26.48
CA ARG A 264 0.28 45.80 -26.11
C ARG A 264 0.67 46.41 -24.75
N ALA A 265 1.89 46.02 -24.34
CA ALA A 265 2.97 46.83 -23.72
C ALA A 265 3.11 46.89 -22.18
N SER A 266 4.07 46.08 -21.69
CA SER A 266 5.29 46.44 -20.93
C SER A 266 5.30 47.58 -19.90
N LEU A 267 5.85 47.30 -18.71
CA LEU A 267 6.92 48.02 -17.95
C LEU A 267 6.99 47.42 -16.52
N SER A 268 8.06 46.72 -16.11
CA SER A 268 9.23 47.23 -15.35
C SER A 268 8.91 47.97 -14.04
N ALA A 269 9.20 47.36 -12.87
CA ALA A 269 10.06 47.93 -11.80
C ALA A 269 9.94 47.20 -10.43
N ALA A 270 11.09 46.70 -9.96
CA ALA A 270 11.70 46.85 -8.63
C ALA A 270 10.91 46.74 -7.30
N SER A 271 11.31 45.72 -6.52
CA SER A 271 11.69 45.70 -5.09
C SER A 271 10.85 46.42 -4.02
N THR A 272 10.42 45.66 -2.99
CA THR A 272 10.74 46.02 -1.60
C THR A 272 10.67 44.81 -0.67
N SER A 273 11.70 44.70 0.17
CA SER A 273 11.91 43.72 1.23
C SER A 273 10.97 43.94 2.41
N LYS A 274 10.57 42.84 3.08
CA LYS A 274 10.06 42.88 4.45
C LYS A 274 10.42 41.57 5.17
N SER A 275 11.30 41.68 6.16
CA SER A 275 11.57 40.64 7.15
C SER A 275 10.40 40.52 8.13
N PRO A 276 10.28 39.36 8.81
CA PRO A 276 9.96 39.40 10.22
C PRO A 276 10.91 38.57 11.09
N SER A 277 11.05 39.13 12.28
CA SER A 277 11.71 38.72 13.52
C SER A 277 11.66 37.24 13.89
N SER A 278 12.79 36.81 14.46
CA SER A 278 13.00 35.69 15.37
C SER A 278 12.08 35.75 16.60
N ASP A 279 11.43 34.64 16.91
CA ASP A 279 11.17 34.14 18.27
C ASP A 279 10.56 32.74 18.13
N HIS A 280 11.23 31.70 18.64
CA HIS A 280 10.68 30.42 19.13
C HIS A 280 11.82 29.42 19.36
N SER A 281 12.58 29.61 20.43
CA SER A 281 13.42 28.55 21.00
C SER A 281 13.03 28.38 22.46
N LEU A 282 12.07 27.50 22.76
CA LEU A 282 11.86 26.95 24.11
C LEU A 282 10.93 25.72 24.21
N TYR A 283 10.45 25.14 23.11
CA TYR A 283 9.62 23.92 23.15
C TYR A 283 10.36 22.59 22.84
N GLY A 284 11.65 22.62 22.47
CA GLY A 284 12.41 21.41 22.13
C GLY A 284 12.91 20.58 23.32
N GLY A 285 13.03 21.17 24.51
CA GLY A 285 13.63 20.51 25.68
C GLY A 285 12.71 19.52 26.39
N LEU A 286 11.40 19.84 26.52
CA LEU A 286 10.46 18.97 27.24
C LEU A 286 10.17 17.65 26.49
N SER A 287 10.23 17.66 25.16
CA SER A 287 9.96 16.46 24.34
C SER A 287 11.08 15.41 24.46
N ILE A 288 12.33 15.86 24.55
CA ILE A 288 13.51 14.98 24.70
C ILE A 288 13.54 14.31 26.07
N VAL A 289 13.20 15.04 27.13
CA VAL A 289 13.13 14.49 28.50
C VAL A 289 11.99 13.48 28.59
N TYR A 290 10.83 13.75 27.99
CA TYR A 290 9.70 12.82 27.97
C TYR A 290 10.01 11.54 27.17
N LEU A 291 10.72 11.66 26.05
CA LEU A 291 11.19 10.52 25.25
C LEU A 291 12.22 9.67 26.00
N PHE A 292 13.14 10.30 26.73
CA PHE A 292 14.10 9.59 27.58
C PHE A 292 13.42 8.86 28.75
N LEU A 293 12.45 9.51 29.41
CA LEU A 293 11.73 8.91 30.53
C LEU A 293 10.88 7.71 30.07
N ARG A 294 10.23 7.82 28.90
CA ARG A 294 9.48 6.71 28.29
C ARG A 294 10.40 5.56 27.87
N ARG A 295 11.59 5.85 27.32
CA ARG A 295 12.61 4.84 27.00
C ARG A 295 13.13 4.13 28.24
N LEU A 296 13.33 4.85 29.34
CA LEU A 296 13.78 4.27 30.61
C LEU A 296 12.72 3.33 31.21
N ILE A 297 11.44 3.71 31.16
CA ILE A 297 10.33 2.89 31.66
C ILE A 297 10.21 1.58 30.88
N VAL A 298 10.26 1.65 29.54
CA VAL A 298 10.18 0.44 28.70
C VAL A 298 11.40 -0.47 28.90
N PHE A 299 12.59 0.10 29.03
CA PHE A 299 13.81 -0.65 29.34
C PHE A 299 13.72 -1.33 30.71
N CYS A 300 13.24 -0.64 31.75
CA CYS A 300 13.03 -1.23 33.08
C CYS A 300 12.01 -2.36 33.07
N VAL A 301 10.88 -2.21 32.34
CA VAL A 301 9.86 -3.27 32.22
C VAL A 301 10.44 -4.49 31.49
N PHE A 302 11.23 -4.29 30.45
CA PHE A 302 11.87 -5.37 29.70
C PHE A 302 12.94 -6.11 30.53
N VAL A 303 13.77 -5.38 31.28
CA VAL A 303 14.75 -5.96 32.20
C VAL A 303 14.06 -6.74 33.32
N LEU A 304 12.95 -6.24 33.86
CA LEU A 304 12.16 -6.95 34.87
C LEU A 304 11.53 -8.24 34.32
N LEU A 305 11.01 -8.22 33.09
CA LEU A 305 10.46 -9.41 32.43
C LEU A 305 11.54 -10.46 32.10
N LEU A 306 12.76 -10.04 31.76
CA LEU A 306 13.89 -10.95 31.53
C LEU A 306 14.47 -11.54 32.82
N LEU A 307 14.40 -10.81 33.94
CA LEU A 307 14.85 -11.29 35.25
C LEU A 307 13.80 -12.17 35.95
N SER A 308 12.52 -12.01 35.61
CA SER A 308 11.42 -12.81 36.16
C SER A 308 11.61 -14.34 36.03
N PRO A 309 12.01 -14.91 34.88
CA PRO A 309 12.26 -16.36 34.79
C PRO A 309 13.52 -16.80 35.55
N ILE A 310 14.52 -15.93 35.71
CA ILE A 310 15.77 -16.24 36.43
C ILE A 310 15.49 -16.34 37.93
N ILE A 311 14.65 -15.45 38.48
CA ILE A 311 14.23 -15.47 39.88
C ILE A 311 13.38 -16.72 40.18
N LEU A 312 12.54 -17.14 39.24
CA LEU A 312 11.73 -18.36 39.38
C LEU A 312 12.58 -19.64 39.42
N ILE A 313 13.67 -19.69 38.64
CA ILE A 313 14.61 -20.82 38.60
C ILE A 313 15.44 -20.90 39.88
N VAL A 314 15.86 -19.77 40.46
CA VAL A 314 16.61 -19.72 41.73
C VAL A 314 15.77 -20.13 42.93
N TRP A 315 14.44 -20.01 42.86
CA TRP A 315 13.52 -20.47 43.91
C TRP A 315 13.15 -21.95 43.82
N LEU A 316 13.48 -22.62 42.71
CA LEU A 316 13.12 -24.02 42.45
C LEU A 316 14.27 -25.02 42.68
N VAL A 317 15.45 -24.52 43.08
CA VAL A 317 16.67 -25.27 43.44
C VAL A 317 16.94 -25.10 44.92
#